data_AF-A0A259HEK6-F1
#
_entry.id   AF-A0A259HEK6-F1
#
_cell.length_a   1.000
_cell.length_b   1.000
_cell.length_c   1.000
_cell.angle_alpha   90.00
_cell.angle_beta   90.00
_cell.angle_gamma   90.00
#
_symmetry.space_group_name_H-M   'P 1'
#
loop_
_entity.id
_entity.type
_entity.pdbx_description
1 polymer ?
#
loop_
_entity_poly.entity_id
_entity_poly.type
_entity_poly.pdbx_seq_one_letter_code
_entity_poly.pdbx_strand_id
1 'polypeptide(L)'
;MLEYKADDLKKSTLSDLKEFSGDISGEWEDESSIELFAKTPSTYTLSTTSSGYSGGAHGYHGMAFDNYDIETGAKVTLDDLFVADYNQTLHAIAQEHYKASMGLKAQQPLTDDNWFDDNFILASAFAITANGLYFFYNSYEIKPYAAGNTEFMLPYSKLKSIINPKGVLGFALEDNKTFHTFFKQDEALSLDISAQAQPDGTVQITASMQNLSYENKGWMSLSFPQLTAKEAIKNIQTQGFKSVQAYPKGSNIFHNEHKKAVKSTYLLVEGEDTQWNYNDTQSIKLSVVPPSTEKELILDIRGNFKSKEKSIMLPSEYEGVKGQQGFTNYRVFITL
;
A
#
# COMPACT_ATOMS: atom_id res chain seq x y z
N MET A 1 28.69 -13.14 -50.64
CA MET A 1 27.38 -13.69 -50.26
C MET A 1 27.55 -15.19 -50.10
N LEU A 2 27.61 -15.66 -48.86
CA LEU A 2 27.51 -17.08 -48.54
C LEU A 2 26.13 -17.27 -47.92
N GLU A 3 25.20 -17.80 -48.70
CA GLU A 3 23.89 -18.24 -48.20
C GLU A 3 24.09 -19.53 -47.41
N TYR A 4 23.95 -19.45 -46.09
CA TYR A 4 23.74 -20.63 -45.27
C TYR A 4 22.25 -21.01 -45.35
N LYS A 5 21.97 -22.20 -45.86
CA LYS A 5 20.61 -22.75 -45.88
C LYS A 5 20.18 -23.06 -44.45
N ALA A 6 18.96 -22.66 -44.11
CA ALA A 6 18.36 -22.79 -42.77
C ALA A 6 18.31 -24.23 -42.21
N ASP A 7 18.51 -25.25 -43.05
CA ASP A 7 18.48 -26.65 -42.64
C ASP A 7 19.74 -27.12 -41.89
N ASP A 8 20.90 -26.47 -42.10
CA ASP A 8 22.14 -26.87 -41.42
C ASP A 8 22.21 -26.39 -39.95
N LEU A 9 21.49 -25.30 -39.62
CA LEU A 9 21.37 -24.78 -38.25
C LEU A 9 20.49 -25.65 -37.34
N LYS A 10 19.54 -26.41 -37.91
CA LYS A 10 18.67 -27.31 -37.14
C LYS A 10 19.40 -28.57 -36.65
N LYS A 11 20.35 -29.10 -37.42
CA LYS A 11 21.01 -30.37 -37.03
C LYS A 11 22.05 -30.21 -35.93
N SER A 12 22.76 -29.08 -35.86
CA SER A 12 23.78 -28.88 -34.82
C SER A 12 23.20 -28.48 -33.46
N THR A 13 22.03 -27.81 -33.44
CA THR A 13 21.37 -27.43 -32.18
C THR A 13 20.61 -28.59 -31.52
N LEU A 14 20.10 -29.54 -32.32
CA LEU A 14 19.40 -30.73 -31.82
C LEU A 14 20.34 -31.78 -31.21
N SER A 15 21.59 -31.88 -31.65
CA SER A 15 22.56 -32.83 -31.07
C SER A 15 23.04 -32.44 -29.67
N ASP A 16 22.88 -31.17 -29.29
CA ASP A 16 23.28 -30.64 -27.98
C ASP A 16 22.13 -30.67 -26.95
N LEU A 17 20.90 -30.92 -27.41
CA LEU A 17 19.75 -31.20 -26.55
C LEU A 17 19.87 -32.63 -26.04
N LYS A 18 20.61 -32.82 -24.94
CA LYS A 18 20.43 -34.02 -24.12
C LYS A 18 18.98 -34.05 -23.66
N GLU A 19 18.20 -35.02 -24.13
CA GLU A 19 16.91 -35.36 -23.52
C GLU A 19 17.14 -35.58 -22.03
N PHE A 20 16.71 -34.61 -21.22
CA PHE A 20 16.72 -34.74 -19.78
C PHE A 20 15.47 -35.54 -19.41
N SER A 21 15.58 -36.86 -19.40
CA SER A 21 14.51 -37.75 -18.92
C SER A 21 14.52 -37.80 -17.40
N GLY A 22 14.01 -36.75 -16.77
CA GLY A 22 13.63 -36.74 -15.36
C GLY A 22 12.17 -36.31 -15.24
N ASP A 23 11.44 -36.87 -14.29
CA ASP A 23 10.10 -36.38 -13.96
C ASP A 23 10.19 -34.90 -13.60
N ILE A 24 9.69 -34.03 -14.49
CA ILE A 24 9.42 -32.64 -14.16
C ILE A 24 8.17 -32.63 -13.29
N SER A 25 8.36 -32.40 -11.99
CA SER A 25 7.24 -32.21 -11.07
C SER A 25 6.64 -30.82 -11.24
N GLY A 26 5.41 -30.75 -11.78
CA GLY A 26 4.59 -29.54 -11.88
C GLY A 26 4.46 -28.97 -13.30
N GLU A 27 3.29 -28.42 -13.60
CA GLU A 27 3.03 -27.64 -14.82
C GLU A 27 3.71 -26.28 -14.70
N TRP A 28 4.22 -25.74 -15.81
CA TRP A 28 4.73 -24.37 -15.82
C TRP A 28 3.56 -23.40 -15.96
N GLU A 29 3.57 -22.37 -15.14
CA GLU A 29 2.55 -21.33 -15.12
C GLU A 29 3.23 -19.96 -15.22
N ASP A 30 2.62 -19.05 -15.98
CA ASP A 30 3.00 -17.65 -16.06
C ASP A 30 1.71 -16.83 -16.24
N GLU A 31 1.57 -15.82 -15.39
CA GLU A 31 0.46 -14.89 -15.36
C GLU A 31 1.05 -13.49 -15.25
N SER A 32 0.55 -12.57 -16.07
CA SER A 32 0.90 -11.16 -15.97
C SER A 32 -0.34 -10.29 -16.16
N SER A 33 -0.47 -9.26 -15.34
CA SER A 33 -1.54 -8.28 -15.43
C SER A 33 -0.98 -6.86 -15.49
N ILE A 34 -1.70 -5.97 -16.16
CA ILE A 34 -1.40 -4.53 -16.19
C ILE A 34 -2.64 -3.79 -15.74
N GLU A 35 -2.49 -2.92 -14.75
CA GLU A 35 -3.60 -2.15 -14.19
C GLU A 35 -3.24 -0.67 -14.05
N LEU A 36 -4.25 0.19 -14.10
CA LEU A 36 -4.10 1.59 -13.70
C LEU A 36 -3.98 1.64 -12.17
N PHE A 37 -2.75 1.77 -11.67
CA PHE A 37 -2.46 1.78 -10.24
C PHE A 37 -2.81 3.11 -9.57
N ALA A 38 -2.43 4.22 -10.19
CA ALA A 38 -2.67 5.55 -9.64
C ALA A 38 -2.92 6.58 -10.73
N LYS A 39 -3.67 7.62 -10.37
CA LYS A 39 -3.85 8.82 -11.18
C LYS A 39 -3.76 10.05 -10.30
N THR A 40 -3.00 11.04 -10.75
CA THR A 40 -2.88 12.37 -10.15
C THR A 40 -3.39 13.42 -11.15
N PRO A 41 -3.38 14.72 -10.82
CA PRO A 41 -3.71 15.76 -11.79
C PRO A 41 -2.80 15.77 -13.04
N SER A 42 -1.56 15.32 -12.90
CA SER A 42 -0.51 15.44 -13.93
C SER A 42 0.10 14.10 -14.37
N THR A 43 -0.16 13.01 -13.65
CA THR A 43 0.40 11.68 -13.96
C THR A 43 -0.63 10.57 -13.90
N TYR A 44 -0.39 9.50 -14.66
CA TYR A 44 -0.98 8.19 -14.41
C TYR A 44 0.14 7.16 -14.24
N THR A 45 -0.11 6.16 -13.41
CA THR A 45 0.84 5.11 -13.11
C THR A 45 0.21 3.77 -13.44
N LEU A 46 0.89 2.96 -14.23
CA LEU A 46 0.51 1.59 -14.51
C LEU A 46 1.32 0.65 -13.60
N SER A 47 0.66 -0.31 -12.96
CA SER A 47 1.31 -1.46 -12.35
C SER A 47 1.37 -2.59 -13.37
N THR A 48 2.48 -3.30 -13.41
CA THR A 48 2.57 -4.61 -14.05
C THR A 48 2.89 -5.62 -12.96
N THR A 49 2.03 -6.62 -12.78
CA THR A 49 2.32 -7.76 -11.91
C THR A 49 2.65 -8.96 -12.79
N SER A 50 3.62 -9.77 -12.36
CA SER A 50 4.00 -11.01 -13.01
C SER A 50 4.18 -12.08 -11.95
N SER A 51 3.58 -13.24 -12.14
CA SER A 51 3.79 -14.40 -11.27
C SER A 51 3.74 -15.70 -12.05
N GLY A 52 4.43 -16.70 -11.55
CA GLY A 52 4.42 -17.99 -12.21
C GLY A 52 5.23 -19.04 -11.46
N TYR A 53 5.33 -20.21 -12.06
CA TYR A 53 6.18 -21.29 -11.61
C TYR A 53 6.82 -21.93 -12.84
N SER A 54 8.15 -21.94 -12.87
CA SER A 54 8.93 -22.52 -13.98
C SER A 54 9.72 -23.75 -13.53
N GLY A 55 9.23 -24.47 -12.50
CA GLY A 55 9.96 -25.53 -11.82
C GLY A 55 10.84 -25.02 -10.66
N GLY A 56 11.21 -25.92 -9.74
CA GLY A 56 12.08 -25.60 -8.58
C GLY A 56 11.35 -25.67 -7.24
N ALA A 57 11.89 -24.99 -6.23
CA ALA A 57 11.35 -25.07 -4.86
C ALA A 57 10.10 -24.19 -4.62
N HIS A 58 9.92 -23.12 -5.40
CA HIS A 58 8.80 -22.18 -5.28
C HIS A 58 8.57 -21.43 -6.61
N GLY A 59 7.42 -20.77 -6.73
CA GLY A 59 7.11 -19.84 -7.84
C GLY A 59 7.82 -18.49 -7.71
N TYR A 60 7.61 -17.60 -8.68
CA TYR A 60 8.04 -16.22 -8.64
C TYR A 60 6.84 -15.29 -8.66
N HIS A 61 7.01 -14.10 -8.10
CA HIS A 61 6.08 -12.98 -8.24
C HIS A 61 6.90 -11.69 -8.22
N GLY A 62 6.47 -10.70 -8.98
CA GLY A 62 7.07 -9.37 -9.01
C GLY A 62 6.10 -8.30 -9.48
N MET A 63 6.39 -7.06 -9.09
CA MET A 63 5.64 -5.88 -9.48
C MET A 63 6.59 -4.80 -10.00
N ALA A 64 6.18 -4.16 -11.09
CA ALA A 64 6.83 -3.00 -11.67
C ALA A 64 5.83 -1.85 -11.83
N PHE A 65 6.34 -0.62 -11.81
CA PHE A 65 5.55 0.59 -12.02
C PHE A 65 6.11 1.42 -13.15
N ASP A 66 5.23 1.85 -14.04
CA ASP A 66 5.54 2.83 -15.07
C ASP A 66 4.71 4.09 -14.83
N ASN A 67 5.42 5.20 -14.55
CA ASN A 67 4.83 6.51 -14.34
C ASN A 67 4.85 7.29 -15.65
N TYR A 68 3.72 7.91 -16.00
CA TYR A 68 3.60 8.71 -17.22
C TYR A 68 3.02 10.07 -16.93
N ASP A 69 3.56 11.09 -17.60
CA ASP A 69 2.99 12.43 -17.64
C ASP A 69 1.72 12.42 -18.50
N ILE A 70 0.61 12.97 -17.97
CA ILE A 70 -0.70 12.98 -18.63
C ILE A 70 -0.71 13.86 -19.89
N GLU A 71 0.03 14.97 -19.89
CA GLU A 71 0.01 15.94 -21.00
C GLU A 71 0.87 15.45 -22.17
N THR A 72 2.03 14.87 -21.87
CA THR A 72 3.03 14.50 -22.88
C THR A 72 3.04 13.02 -23.22
N GLY A 73 2.51 12.16 -22.34
CA GLY A 73 2.63 10.70 -22.44
C GLY A 73 4.06 10.18 -22.22
N ALA A 74 4.99 11.03 -21.80
CA ALA A 74 6.38 10.64 -21.55
C ALA A 74 6.50 9.85 -20.25
N LYS A 75 7.40 8.86 -20.23
CA LYS A 75 7.75 8.14 -19.01
C LYS A 75 8.47 9.08 -18.04
N VAL A 76 8.05 9.05 -16.78
CA VAL A 76 8.57 9.90 -15.69
C VAL A 76 9.48 9.07 -14.79
N THR A 77 10.68 9.56 -14.55
CA THR A 77 11.69 9.00 -13.65
C THR A 77 11.88 9.89 -12.43
N LEU A 78 12.63 9.43 -11.41
CA LEU A 78 12.92 10.24 -10.23
C LEU A 78 13.64 11.57 -10.60
N ASP A 79 14.47 11.56 -11.64
CA ASP A 79 15.21 12.75 -12.10
C ASP A 79 14.27 13.85 -12.65
N ASP A 80 13.07 13.46 -13.10
CA ASP A 80 12.06 14.40 -13.60
C ASP A 80 11.23 15.04 -12.45
N LEU A 81 11.24 14.43 -11.26
CA LEU A 81 10.41 14.83 -10.12
C LEU A 81 11.06 15.92 -9.27
N PHE A 82 12.39 15.92 -9.21
CA PHE A 82 13.14 16.65 -8.20
C PHE A 82 14.11 17.66 -8.80
N VAL A 83 14.56 18.61 -7.98
CA VAL A 83 15.62 19.55 -8.34
C VAL A 83 16.96 18.83 -8.48
N ALA A 84 17.96 19.48 -9.11
CA ALA A 84 19.30 18.91 -9.22
C ALA A 84 19.89 18.53 -7.85
N ASP A 85 20.72 17.49 -7.82
CA ASP A 85 21.40 16.97 -6.63
C ASP A 85 20.47 16.44 -5.50
N TYR A 86 19.20 16.13 -5.82
CA TYR A 86 18.23 15.62 -4.84
C TYR A 86 18.60 14.28 -4.20
N ASN A 87 19.42 13.47 -4.87
CA ASN A 87 19.56 12.04 -4.61
C ASN A 87 19.93 11.74 -3.14
N GLN A 88 20.94 12.41 -2.59
CA GLN A 88 21.36 12.21 -1.20
C GLN A 88 20.26 12.62 -0.20
N THR A 89 19.57 13.72 -0.46
CA THR A 89 18.49 14.21 0.39
C THR A 89 17.28 13.28 0.35
N LEU A 90 16.92 12.78 -0.83
CA LEU A 90 15.84 11.81 -1.00
C LEU A 90 16.14 10.51 -0.25
N HIS A 91 17.35 9.96 -0.36
CA HIS A 91 17.72 8.74 0.36
C HIS A 91 17.64 8.93 1.88
N ALA A 92 18.11 10.05 2.41
CA ALA A 92 18.03 10.33 3.84
C ALA A 92 16.58 10.45 4.33
N ILE A 93 15.74 11.20 3.62
CA ILE A 93 14.31 11.36 3.92
C ILE A 93 13.58 10.01 3.84
N ALA A 94 13.83 9.24 2.78
CA ALA A 94 13.21 7.94 2.56
C ALA A 94 13.62 6.93 3.62
N GLN A 95 14.91 6.87 4.00
CA GLN A 95 15.39 5.97 5.05
C GLN A 95 14.78 6.29 6.42
N GLU A 96 14.73 7.58 6.79
CA GLU A 96 14.10 8.00 8.04
C GLU A 96 12.62 7.60 8.07
N HIS A 97 11.91 7.86 6.97
CA HIS A 97 10.48 7.56 6.88
C HIS A 97 10.20 6.05 6.81
N TYR A 98 11.04 5.28 6.10
CA TYR A 98 11.00 3.83 6.06
C TYR A 98 11.09 3.24 7.48
N LYS A 99 12.12 3.65 8.24
CA LYS A 99 12.33 3.20 9.61
C LYS A 99 11.10 3.50 10.48
N ALA A 100 10.59 4.72 10.41
CA ALA A 100 9.38 5.09 11.15
C ALA A 100 8.15 4.25 10.74
N SER A 101 8.00 3.96 9.45
CA SER A 101 6.90 3.16 8.90
C SER A 101 6.93 1.72 9.39
N MET A 102 8.13 1.14 9.52
CA MET A 102 8.36 -0.21 10.04
C MET A 102 8.45 -0.27 11.58
N GLY A 103 8.27 0.85 12.28
CA GLY A 103 8.35 0.92 13.74
C GLY A 103 9.77 0.85 14.31
N LEU A 104 10.79 1.06 13.48
CA LEU A 104 12.19 1.17 13.89
C LEU A 104 12.49 2.57 14.42
N LYS A 105 13.31 2.66 15.46
CA LYS A 105 13.92 3.93 15.90
C LYS A 105 15.02 4.35 14.92
N ALA A 106 15.31 5.65 14.85
CA ALA A 106 16.30 6.21 13.93
C ALA A 106 17.68 5.52 14.00
N GLN A 107 18.14 5.17 15.21
CA GLN A 107 19.45 4.52 15.44
C GLN A 107 19.42 2.99 15.32
N GLN A 108 18.25 2.36 15.15
CA GLN A 108 18.19 0.91 14.94
C GLN A 108 18.74 0.54 13.55
N PRO A 109 19.47 -0.58 13.44
CA PRO A 109 19.93 -1.09 12.16
C PRO A 109 18.73 -1.56 11.32
N LEU A 110 18.86 -1.50 9.99
CA LEU A 110 17.86 -2.04 9.05
C LEU A 110 17.82 -3.57 9.11
N THR A 111 18.92 -4.22 9.51
CA THR A 111 18.95 -5.68 9.71
C THR A 111 17.98 -6.16 10.79
N ASP A 112 17.56 -5.30 11.73
CA ASP A 112 16.49 -5.62 12.71
C ASP A 112 15.13 -5.85 12.03
N ASP A 113 14.97 -5.35 10.80
CA ASP A 113 13.81 -5.56 9.93
C ASP A 113 14.15 -6.51 8.76
N ASN A 114 15.13 -7.40 8.96
CA ASN A 114 15.55 -8.46 8.02
C ASN A 114 16.18 -7.98 6.70
N TRP A 115 16.66 -6.73 6.64
CA TRP A 115 17.48 -6.31 5.50
C TRP A 115 18.75 -7.15 5.39
N PHE A 116 19.24 -7.38 4.17
CA PHE A 116 20.49 -8.10 3.94
C PHE A 116 21.71 -7.40 4.56
N ASP A 117 21.71 -6.06 4.57
CA ASP A 117 22.70 -5.22 5.23
C ASP A 117 22.06 -3.88 5.68
N ASP A 118 22.88 -2.99 6.26
CA ASP A 118 22.44 -1.68 6.76
C ASP A 118 22.47 -0.56 5.70
N ASN A 119 22.70 -0.88 4.43
CA ASN A 119 22.76 0.10 3.35
C ASN A 119 21.36 0.34 2.77
N PHE A 120 20.77 1.51 3.09
CA PHE A 120 19.49 1.89 2.53
C PHE A 120 19.60 2.14 1.02
N ILE A 121 18.78 1.45 0.23
CA ILE A 121 18.59 1.69 -1.20
C ILE A 121 17.13 2.05 -1.46
N LEU A 122 16.85 2.94 -2.43
CA LEU A 122 15.49 3.15 -2.91
C LEU A 122 15.01 1.94 -3.71
N ALA A 123 13.72 1.64 -3.64
CA ALA A 123 13.14 0.58 -4.46
C ALA A 123 13.23 0.95 -5.95
N SER A 124 13.54 -0.05 -6.76
CA SER A 124 13.53 0.07 -8.22
C SER A 124 12.13 0.30 -8.78
N ALA A 125 11.10 -0.27 -8.14
CA ALA A 125 9.70 -0.04 -8.48
C ALA A 125 9.13 1.08 -7.59
N PHE A 126 8.71 2.19 -8.22
CA PHE A 126 8.04 3.29 -7.54
C PHE A 126 6.86 3.83 -8.34
N ALA A 127 5.82 4.26 -7.64
CA ALA A 127 4.63 4.85 -8.20
C ALA A 127 4.42 6.28 -7.71
N ILE A 128 4.08 7.18 -8.63
CA ILE A 128 3.58 8.53 -8.33
C ILE A 128 2.11 8.40 -7.99
N THR A 129 1.75 8.78 -6.77
CA THR A 129 0.36 8.75 -6.29
C THR A 129 -0.12 10.14 -5.88
N ALA A 130 -1.39 10.27 -5.52
CA ALA A 130 -1.93 11.55 -5.05
C ALA A 130 -1.29 12.03 -3.73
N ASN A 131 -0.77 11.12 -2.91
CA ASN A 131 -0.34 11.42 -1.54
C ASN A 131 1.18 11.44 -1.35
N GLY A 132 1.91 10.79 -2.26
CA GLY A 132 3.35 10.63 -2.15
C GLY A 132 3.90 9.68 -3.20
N LEU A 133 5.19 9.37 -3.05
CA LEU A 133 5.84 8.33 -3.83
C LEU A 133 5.70 7.00 -3.10
N TYR A 134 5.03 6.04 -3.72
CA TYR A 134 4.95 4.68 -3.22
C TYR A 134 6.16 3.89 -3.72
N PHE A 135 6.91 3.27 -2.81
CA PHE A 135 8.05 2.43 -3.14
C PHE A 135 7.72 0.99 -2.80
N PHE A 136 8.01 0.07 -3.72
CA PHE A 136 7.79 -1.37 -3.56
C PHE A 136 9.07 -2.14 -3.86
N TYR A 137 9.58 -2.80 -2.84
CA TYR A 137 10.71 -3.70 -2.96
C TYR A 137 10.20 -5.09 -3.31
N ASN A 138 10.67 -5.60 -4.45
CA ASN A 138 10.41 -6.98 -4.83
C ASN A 138 11.16 -7.95 -3.91
N SER A 139 10.70 -9.19 -3.88
CA SER A 139 11.39 -10.27 -3.18
C SER A 139 12.87 -10.33 -3.61
N TYR A 140 13.77 -10.50 -2.63
CA TYR A 140 15.23 -10.49 -2.81
C TYR A 140 15.87 -9.13 -3.16
N GLU A 141 15.12 -8.03 -3.23
CA GLU A 141 15.71 -6.71 -3.47
C GLU A 141 16.45 -6.19 -2.23
N ILE A 142 15.80 -6.29 -1.05
CA ILE A 142 16.39 -5.88 0.23
C ILE A 142 16.28 -6.94 1.33
N LYS A 143 15.38 -7.92 1.20
CA LYS A 143 15.11 -8.96 2.20
C LYS A 143 14.98 -10.35 1.57
N PRO A 144 15.18 -11.46 2.32
CA PRO A 144 14.93 -12.80 1.82
C PRO A 144 13.46 -13.00 1.43
N TYR A 145 13.18 -13.91 0.49
CA TYR A 145 11.80 -14.23 0.04
C TYR A 145 10.83 -14.58 1.17
N ALA A 146 11.29 -15.26 2.22
CA ALA A 146 10.46 -15.63 3.36
C ALA A 146 9.98 -14.43 4.20
N ALA A 147 10.63 -13.26 4.06
CA ALA A 147 10.22 -12.03 4.72
C ALA A 147 9.10 -11.30 3.95
N GLY A 148 8.77 -11.76 2.73
CA GLY A 148 7.75 -11.15 1.90
C GLY A 148 8.21 -9.87 1.20
N ASN A 149 7.27 -9.17 0.57
CA ASN A 149 7.53 -7.91 -0.14
C ASN A 149 7.55 -6.76 0.86
N THR A 150 8.27 -5.69 0.56
CA THR A 150 8.33 -4.53 1.46
C THR A 150 7.93 -3.30 0.71
N GLU A 151 7.09 -2.47 1.31
CA GLU A 151 6.60 -1.25 0.68
C GLU A 151 6.35 -0.15 1.68
N PHE A 152 6.43 1.09 1.21
CA PHE A 152 6.09 2.25 2.00
C PHE A 152 5.69 3.44 1.12
N MET A 153 4.84 4.31 1.68
CA MET A 153 4.41 5.55 1.03
C MET A 153 5.23 6.72 1.59
N LEU A 154 6.02 7.39 0.75
CA LEU A 154 6.78 8.59 1.13
C LEU A 154 5.97 9.86 0.85
N PRO A 155 5.39 10.54 1.86
CA PRO A 155 4.47 11.65 1.63
C PRO A 155 5.19 12.88 1.05
N TYR A 156 4.50 13.60 0.16
CA TYR A 156 5.06 14.80 -0.47
C TYR A 156 5.42 15.91 0.53
N SER A 157 4.78 15.94 1.70
CA SER A 157 5.10 16.88 2.78
C SER A 157 6.57 16.80 3.23
N LYS A 158 7.18 15.61 3.16
CA LYS A 158 8.61 15.40 3.44
C LYS A 158 9.51 15.81 2.27
N LEU A 159 8.97 15.79 1.05
CA LEU A 159 9.69 16.00 -0.20
C LEU A 159 9.63 17.46 -0.70
N LYS A 160 8.81 18.33 -0.08
CA LYS A 160 8.58 19.72 -0.53
C LYS A 160 9.86 20.49 -0.86
N SER A 161 10.95 20.28 -0.10
CA SER A 161 12.21 20.99 -0.30
C SER A 161 12.98 20.58 -1.55
N ILE A 162 12.70 19.39 -2.10
CA ILE A 162 13.43 18.83 -3.25
C ILE A 162 12.56 18.67 -4.50
N ILE A 163 11.23 18.84 -4.41
CA ILE A 163 10.34 18.77 -5.58
C ILE A 163 10.70 19.87 -6.59
N ASN A 164 10.77 19.50 -7.87
CA ASN A 164 10.84 20.45 -8.96
C ASN A 164 9.47 21.13 -9.14
N PRO A 165 9.31 22.43 -8.83
CA PRO A 165 8.02 23.09 -8.85
C PRO A 165 7.39 23.23 -10.24
N LYS A 166 8.18 23.06 -11.30
CA LYS A 166 7.72 23.09 -12.69
C LYS A 166 7.52 21.69 -13.27
N GLY A 167 7.84 20.65 -12.50
CA GLY A 167 7.70 19.25 -12.92
C GLY A 167 6.29 18.72 -12.63
N VAL A 168 6.11 17.44 -12.92
CA VAL A 168 4.82 16.77 -12.75
C VAL A 168 4.34 16.74 -11.29
N LEU A 169 5.22 16.92 -10.30
CA LEU A 169 4.83 17.02 -8.89
C LEU A 169 4.43 18.45 -8.46
N GLY A 170 4.26 19.40 -9.38
CA GLY A 170 3.82 20.76 -9.05
C GLY A 170 2.54 20.78 -8.19
N PHE A 171 1.59 19.88 -8.47
CA PHE A 171 0.34 19.73 -7.69
C PHE A 171 0.57 19.36 -6.22
N ALA A 172 1.73 18.76 -5.89
CA ALA A 172 2.07 18.34 -4.53
C ALA A 172 2.68 19.47 -3.68
N LEU A 173 3.11 20.56 -4.33
CA LEU A 173 3.56 21.77 -3.65
C LEU A 173 2.41 22.71 -3.30
N GLU A 174 1.30 22.60 -4.01
CA GLU A 174 0.05 23.18 -3.55
C GLU A 174 -0.24 22.58 -2.17
N ASP A 175 -0.70 23.38 -1.22
CA ASP A 175 -1.20 22.89 0.06
C ASP A 175 -2.51 22.13 -0.21
N ASN A 176 -2.41 20.98 -0.87
CA ASN A 176 -3.47 20.03 -1.05
C ASN A 176 -3.68 19.38 0.31
N LYS A 177 -4.48 20.09 1.12
CA LYS A 177 -4.90 19.72 2.46
C LYS A 177 -5.57 18.35 2.52
N THR A 178 -5.89 17.73 1.39
CA THR A 178 -6.71 16.53 1.27
C THR A 178 -5.86 15.34 0.82
N PHE A 179 -5.55 14.45 1.75
CA PHE A 179 -5.13 13.07 1.46
C PHE A 179 -6.29 12.33 0.76
N HIS A 180 -6.00 11.50 -0.25
CA HIS A 180 -6.98 10.63 -0.91
C HIS A 180 -6.34 9.33 -1.40
N THR A 181 -6.80 8.17 -0.96
CA THR A 181 -6.37 6.85 -1.45
C THR A 181 -7.56 5.98 -1.79
N PHE A 182 -7.39 5.08 -2.75
CA PHE A 182 -8.43 4.17 -3.21
C PHE A 182 -7.84 2.77 -3.37
N PHE A 183 -8.51 1.76 -2.80
CA PHE A 183 -8.17 0.34 -2.95
C PHE A 183 -9.31 -0.38 -3.62
N LYS A 184 -9.01 -1.35 -4.48
CA LYS A 184 -9.98 -2.27 -5.08
C LYS A 184 -9.35 -3.67 -5.10
N GLN A 185 -10.12 -4.71 -4.78
CA GLN A 185 -9.66 -6.10 -4.89
C GLN A 185 -10.69 -6.94 -5.65
N ASP A 186 -10.22 -7.68 -6.67
CA ASP A 186 -10.93 -8.71 -7.44
C ASP A 186 -12.36 -8.34 -7.86
N GLU A 187 -12.60 -7.06 -8.12
CA GLU A 187 -13.95 -6.52 -8.36
C GLU A 187 -14.97 -6.80 -7.25
N ALA A 188 -14.55 -7.22 -6.06
CA ALA A 188 -15.43 -7.65 -4.98
C ALA A 188 -15.64 -6.58 -3.91
N LEU A 189 -14.63 -5.72 -3.69
CA LEU A 189 -14.67 -4.66 -2.69
C LEU A 189 -13.82 -3.48 -3.16
N SER A 190 -14.27 -2.27 -2.86
CA SER A 190 -13.41 -1.08 -2.91
C SER A 190 -13.44 -0.31 -1.60
N LEU A 191 -12.36 0.41 -1.32
CA LEU A 191 -12.19 1.21 -0.13
C LEU A 191 -11.53 2.54 -0.52
N ASP A 192 -12.28 3.62 -0.40
CA ASP A 192 -11.85 5.00 -0.65
C ASP A 192 -11.67 5.72 0.68
N ILE A 193 -10.54 6.39 0.87
CA ILE A 193 -10.30 7.22 2.04
C ILE A 193 -9.79 8.58 1.63
N SER A 194 -10.43 9.63 2.14
CA SER A 194 -9.92 10.98 2.11
C SER A 194 -9.72 11.54 3.51
N ALA A 195 -8.73 12.40 3.70
CA ALA A 195 -8.52 13.10 4.95
C ALA A 195 -8.07 14.54 4.72
N GLN A 196 -8.69 15.51 5.40
CA GLN A 196 -8.39 16.92 5.22
C GLN A 196 -8.23 17.70 6.52
N ALA A 197 -7.07 18.34 6.70
CA ALA A 197 -6.85 19.28 7.80
C ALA A 197 -7.77 20.52 7.67
N GLN A 198 -8.40 20.90 8.78
CA GLN A 198 -9.38 21.99 8.86
C GLN A 198 -8.79 23.20 9.59
N PRO A 199 -9.28 24.43 9.32
CA PRO A 199 -8.81 25.64 9.99
C PRO A 199 -8.97 25.65 11.51
N ASP A 200 -9.86 24.81 12.07
CA ASP A 200 -10.09 24.66 13.50
C ASP A 200 -9.11 23.70 14.20
N GLY A 201 -8.12 23.18 13.46
CA GLY A 201 -7.11 22.24 13.94
C GLY A 201 -7.58 20.78 13.98
N THR A 202 -8.78 20.46 13.49
CA THR A 202 -9.24 19.08 13.30
C THR A 202 -8.84 18.52 11.94
N VAL A 203 -8.86 17.20 11.80
CA VAL A 203 -8.74 16.50 10.52
C VAL A 203 -10.09 15.84 10.22
N GLN A 204 -10.65 16.14 9.06
CA GLN A 204 -11.86 15.49 8.55
C GLN A 204 -11.46 14.26 7.75
N ILE A 205 -11.80 13.07 8.23
CA ILE A 205 -11.48 11.80 7.58
C ILE A 205 -12.79 11.21 7.06
N THR A 206 -12.86 10.84 5.79
CA THR A 206 -13.97 10.10 5.20
C THR A 206 -13.43 8.79 4.68
N ALA A 207 -13.95 7.67 5.16
CA ALA A 207 -13.66 6.35 4.62
C ALA A 207 -14.96 5.75 4.07
N SER A 208 -14.94 5.31 2.82
CA SER A 208 -16.08 4.74 2.11
C SER A 208 -15.72 3.38 1.56
N MET A 209 -16.55 2.38 1.84
CA MET A 209 -16.35 1.01 1.43
C MET A 209 -17.55 0.60 0.56
N GLN A 210 -17.30 0.13 -0.66
CA GLN A 210 -18.34 -0.28 -1.61
C GLN A 210 -18.31 -1.80 -1.78
N ASN A 211 -19.47 -2.42 -1.60
CA ASN A 211 -19.65 -3.83 -1.87
C ASN A 211 -19.80 -4.05 -3.38
N LEU A 212 -18.82 -4.67 -4.01
CA LEU A 212 -18.89 -5.06 -5.42
C LEU A 212 -19.08 -6.58 -5.56
N SER A 213 -19.46 -7.25 -4.47
CA SER A 213 -19.69 -8.69 -4.39
C SER A 213 -21.11 -9.01 -3.91
N TYR A 214 -21.45 -10.29 -3.84
CA TYR A 214 -22.71 -10.77 -3.26
C TYR A 214 -22.61 -11.05 -1.75
N GLU A 215 -21.51 -10.64 -1.11
CA GLU A 215 -21.31 -10.83 0.32
C GLU A 215 -22.09 -9.82 1.15
N ASN A 216 -22.60 -10.24 2.31
CA ASN A 216 -23.55 -9.44 3.08
C ASN A 216 -23.03 -8.96 4.44
N LYS A 217 -21.82 -9.37 4.86
CA LYS A 217 -21.23 -8.89 6.12
C LYS A 217 -19.91 -8.19 5.89
N GLY A 218 -19.86 -6.92 6.27
CA GLY A 218 -18.73 -6.04 6.10
C GLY A 218 -18.31 -5.37 7.41
N TRP A 219 -17.00 -5.21 7.58
CA TRP A 219 -16.39 -4.47 8.68
C TRP A 219 -15.38 -3.48 8.13
N MET A 220 -15.38 -2.26 8.66
CA MET A 220 -14.36 -1.26 8.39
C MET A 220 -13.74 -0.80 9.70
N SER A 221 -12.41 -0.69 9.72
CA SER A 221 -11.62 -0.34 10.89
C SER A 221 -10.76 0.88 10.59
N LEU A 222 -10.84 1.90 11.44
CA LEU A 222 -10.04 3.12 11.43
C LEU A 222 -9.32 3.22 12.78
N SER A 223 -8.04 2.87 12.77
CA SER A 223 -7.18 2.79 13.95
C SER A 223 -6.25 4.00 14.04
N PHE A 224 -6.06 4.52 15.25
CA PHE A 224 -5.27 5.73 15.48
C PHE A 224 -4.14 5.45 16.49
N PRO A 225 -2.98 4.91 16.06
CA PRO A 225 -1.89 4.49 16.96
C PRO A 225 -1.37 5.57 17.90
N GLN A 226 -1.52 6.85 17.54
CA GLN A 226 -1.09 8.00 18.34
C GLN A 226 -2.16 8.52 19.33
N LEU A 227 -3.42 8.08 19.20
CA LEU A 227 -4.54 8.56 19.99
C LEU A 227 -5.03 7.47 20.95
N THR A 228 -5.49 7.86 22.13
CA THR A 228 -5.95 6.90 23.16
C THR A 228 -7.34 7.21 23.70
N ALA A 229 -7.74 8.47 23.68
CA ALA A 229 -8.95 8.99 24.30
C ALA A 229 -10.08 9.15 23.26
N LYS A 230 -11.32 8.85 23.63
CA LYS A 230 -12.48 8.94 22.71
C LYS A 230 -12.77 10.39 22.30
N GLU A 231 -12.41 11.34 23.17
CA GLU A 231 -12.59 12.78 23.03
C GLU A 231 -11.79 13.40 21.88
N ALA A 232 -10.82 12.64 21.35
CA ALA A 232 -10.14 12.98 20.11
C ALA A 232 -11.08 12.90 18.90
N ILE A 233 -12.14 12.09 18.95
CA ILE A 233 -13.19 12.06 17.91
C ILE A 233 -14.29 13.04 18.30
N LYS A 234 -14.33 14.21 17.66
CA LYS A 234 -15.33 15.26 17.92
C LYS A 234 -16.69 14.93 17.34
N ASN A 235 -16.69 14.23 16.21
CA ASN A 235 -17.91 13.86 15.51
C ASN A 235 -17.72 12.56 14.75
N ILE A 236 -18.78 11.74 14.72
CA ILE A 236 -18.88 10.54 13.89
C ILE A 236 -20.18 10.65 13.11
N GLN A 237 -20.07 10.69 11.79
CA GLN A 237 -21.19 10.54 10.86
C GLN A 237 -21.02 9.21 10.14
N THR A 238 -22.14 8.54 9.88
CA THR A 238 -22.15 7.26 9.19
C THR A 238 -23.26 7.20 8.17
N GLN A 239 -23.01 6.51 7.07
CA GLN A 239 -24.00 6.14 6.08
C GLN A 239 -23.94 4.63 5.88
N GLY A 240 -25.10 3.98 5.97
CA GLY A 240 -25.28 2.54 5.74
C GLY A 240 -24.85 1.63 6.89
N PHE A 241 -23.73 1.91 7.59
CA PHE A 241 -23.31 1.05 8.71
C PHE A 241 -24.39 1.00 9.79
N LYS A 242 -24.83 -0.21 10.15
CA LYS A 242 -25.81 -0.44 11.21
C LYS A 242 -25.29 -0.07 12.58
N SER A 243 -24.01 -0.32 12.82
CA SER A 243 -23.33 0.08 14.03
C SER A 243 -21.99 0.70 13.70
N VAL A 244 -21.67 1.80 14.39
CA VAL A 244 -20.33 2.39 14.42
C VAL A 244 -19.97 2.62 15.87
N GLN A 245 -18.81 2.11 16.29
CA GLN A 245 -18.35 2.20 17.67
C GLN A 245 -16.91 2.69 17.74
N ALA A 246 -16.64 3.60 18.67
CA ALA A 246 -15.30 4.01 19.04
C ALA A 246 -14.84 3.27 20.31
N TYR A 247 -13.65 2.69 20.25
CA TYR A 247 -12.97 1.92 21.27
C TYR A 247 -11.73 2.70 21.75
N PRO A 248 -11.84 3.54 22.79
CA PRO A 248 -10.66 4.13 23.41
C PRO A 248 -9.77 3.07 24.06
N LYS A 249 -8.52 3.43 24.37
CA LYS A 249 -7.56 2.55 25.06
C LYS A 249 -8.19 1.90 26.29
N GLY A 250 -8.00 0.59 26.45
CA GLY A 250 -8.57 -0.22 27.54
C GLY A 250 -9.95 -0.82 27.24
N SER A 251 -10.54 -0.50 26.08
CA SER A 251 -11.74 -1.20 25.59
C SER A 251 -11.43 -2.65 25.24
N ASN A 252 -12.42 -3.53 25.39
CA ASN A 252 -12.31 -4.91 24.92
C ASN A 252 -12.48 -4.94 23.39
N ILE A 253 -11.51 -5.51 22.68
CA ILE A 253 -11.52 -5.69 21.23
C ILE A 253 -11.16 -7.14 20.89
N PHE A 254 -11.62 -7.66 19.76
CA PHE A 254 -11.26 -9.01 19.32
C PHE A 254 -9.84 -9.05 18.75
N HIS A 255 -9.06 -10.09 19.10
CA HIS A 255 -7.74 -10.34 18.55
C HIS A 255 -7.75 -11.57 17.63
N ASN A 256 -7.34 -11.40 16.38
CA ASN A 256 -7.44 -12.41 15.33
C ASN A 256 -6.58 -13.64 15.58
N GLU A 257 -5.33 -13.48 16.03
CA GLU A 257 -4.42 -14.62 16.20
C GLU A 257 -4.77 -15.45 17.44
N HIS A 258 -5.01 -14.77 18.57
CA HIS A 258 -5.38 -15.42 19.83
C HIS A 258 -6.86 -15.82 19.93
N LYS A 259 -7.70 -15.41 18.97
CA LYS A 259 -9.14 -15.68 18.90
C LYS A 259 -9.91 -15.34 20.19
N LYS A 260 -9.51 -14.26 20.87
CA LYS A 260 -10.10 -13.82 22.16
C LYS A 260 -10.16 -12.30 22.27
N ALA A 261 -10.92 -11.82 23.26
CA ALA A 261 -10.91 -10.40 23.60
C ALA A 261 -9.58 -9.99 24.26
N VAL A 262 -9.02 -8.87 23.83
CA VAL A 262 -7.85 -8.20 24.42
C VAL A 262 -8.18 -6.74 24.72
N LYS A 263 -7.30 -6.08 25.47
CA LYS A 263 -7.41 -4.65 25.75
C LYS A 263 -6.77 -3.85 24.62
N SER A 264 -7.53 -2.90 24.08
CA SER A 264 -6.99 -1.93 23.12
C SER A 264 -5.87 -1.10 23.76
N THR A 265 -4.80 -0.89 23.01
CA THR A 265 -3.64 -0.07 23.37
C THR A 265 -3.77 1.36 22.85
N TYR A 266 -4.53 1.56 21.78
CA TYR A 266 -4.83 2.85 21.16
C TYR A 266 -6.28 2.91 20.65
N LEU A 267 -6.72 4.12 20.29
CA LEU A 267 -8.07 4.42 19.84
C LEU A 267 -8.37 3.74 18.50
N LEU A 268 -9.54 3.13 18.40
CA LEU A 268 -10.05 2.45 17.21
C LEU A 268 -11.51 2.86 16.97
N VAL A 269 -11.91 3.05 15.72
CA VAL A 269 -13.31 3.18 15.30
C VAL A 269 -13.64 2.04 14.35
N GLU A 270 -14.71 1.29 14.61
CA GLU A 270 -15.19 0.24 13.71
C GLU A 270 -16.64 0.48 13.29
N GLY A 271 -16.90 0.28 12.00
CA GLY A 271 -18.24 0.12 11.45
C GLY A 271 -18.52 -1.32 11.08
N GLU A 272 -19.71 -1.81 11.41
CA GLU A 272 -20.20 -3.14 11.01
C GLU A 272 -21.58 -3.03 10.36
N ASP A 273 -21.76 -3.83 9.31
CA ASP A 273 -23.08 -4.21 8.82
C ASP A 273 -23.10 -5.68 8.39
N THR A 274 -24.24 -6.31 8.58
CA THR A 274 -24.53 -7.71 8.31
C THR A 274 -25.58 -7.94 7.23
N GLN A 275 -26.09 -6.88 6.58
CA GLN A 275 -27.03 -6.96 5.45
C GLN A 275 -26.63 -6.06 4.29
N TRP A 276 -25.42 -6.25 3.79
CA TRP A 276 -24.92 -5.53 2.64
C TRP A 276 -25.40 -6.07 1.31
N ASN A 277 -26.00 -5.21 0.48
CA ASN A 277 -26.38 -5.57 -0.87
C ASN A 277 -25.23 -5.27 -1.82
N TYR A 278 -25.27 -5.94 -2.98
CA TYR A 278 -24.39 -5.61 -4.10
C TYR A 278 -24.55 -4.14 -4.47
N ASN A 279 -23.42 -3.46 -4.69
CA ASN A 279 -23.27 -2.06 -5.03
C ASN A 279 -23.59 -1.04 -3.92
N ASP A 280 -23.93 -1.50 -2.70
CA ASP A 280 -24.08 -0.60 -1.55
C ASP A 280 -22.73 0.01 -1.18
N THR A 281 -22.75 1.31 -0.85
CA THR A 281 -21.60 2.03 -0.28
C THR A 281 -21.92 2.42 1.15
N GLN A 282 -21.04 2.06 2.08
CA GLN A 282 -21.05 2.57 3.44
C GLN A 282 -19.92 3.53 3.65
N SER A 283 -20.13 4.51 4.50
CA SER A 283 -19.07 5.44 4.86
C SER A 283 -19.09 5.78 6.33
N ILE A 284 -17.91 6.09 6.85
CA ILE A 284 -17.70 6.73 8.14
C ILE A 284 -16.98 8.03 7.86
N LYS A 285 -17.52 9.13 8.41
CA LYS A 285 -16.88 10.44 8.40
C LYS A 285 -16.58 10.87 9.84
N LEU A 286 -15.32 11.17 10.11
CA LEU A 286 -14.80 11.52 11.42
C LEU A 286 -14.23 12.93 11.40
N SER A 287 -14.52 13.71 12.45
CA SER A 287 -13.73 14.91 12.79
C SER A 287 -12.82 14.54 13.96
N VAL A 288 -11.51 14.57 13.72
CA VAL A 288 -10.49 14.07 14.64
C VAL A 288 -9.58 15.20 15.09
N VAL A 289 -9.33 15.34 16.39
CA VAL A 289 -8.28 16.19 16.93
C VAL A 289 -6.96 15.38 16.89
N PRO A 290 -5.98 15.82 16.09
CA PRO A 290 -4.70 15.13 16.01
C PRO A 290 -3.84 15.37 17.28
N PRO A 291 -2.73 14.62 17.45
CA PRO A 291 -1.80 14.88 18.54
C PRO A 291 -1.21 16.30 18.45
N SER A 292 -1.19 17.04 19.56
CA SER A 292 -0.80 18.46 19.57
C SER A 292 0.70 18.71 19.29
N THR A 293 1.54 17.69 19.42
CA THR A 293 3.01 17.79 19.27
C THR A 293 3.53 17.20 17.97
N GLU A 294 2.68 16.50 17.22
CA GLU A 294 3.06 15.79 16.00
C GLU A 294 2.72 16.64 14.77
N LYS A 295 3.50 16.48 13.70
CA LYS A 295 3.21 17.11 12.40
C LYS A 295 2.29 16.25 11.52
N GLU A 296 2.04 15.02 11.94
CA GLU A 296 1.35 14.00 11.17
C GLU A 296 0.40 13.21 12.07
N LEU A 297 -0.79 12.91 11.55
CA LEU A 297 -1.74 11.95 12.12
C LEU A 297 -1.57 10.60 11.41
N ILE A 298 -1.30 9.56 12.19
CA ILE A 298 -1.21 8.18 11.72
C ILE A 298 -2.61 7.55 11.77
N LEU A 299 -3.03 7.01 10.64
CA LEU A 299 -4.30 6.30 10.47
C LEU A 299 -4.02 4.91 9.88
N ASP A 300 -4.32 3.87 10.63
CA ASP A 300 -4.26 2.48 10.18
C ASP A 300 -5.66 2.03 9.73
N ILE A 301 -5.78 1.52 8.51
CA ILE A 301 -7.07 1.28 7.86
C ILE A 301 -7.19 -0.17 7.41
N ARG A 302 -8.39 -0.74 7.59
CA ARG A 302 -8.74 -2.05 7.03
C ARG A 302 -10.22 -2.11 6.66
N GLY A 303 -10.52 -2.69 5.50
CA GLY A 303 -11.84 -3.17 5.12
C GLY A 303 -11.89 -4.68 5.12
N ASN A 304 -13.02 -5.30 5.47
CA ASN A 304 -13.17 -6.75 5.39
C ASN A 304 -14.57 -7.17 5.00
N PHE A 305 -14.66 -8.14 4.10
CA PHE A 305 -15.80 -9.00 3.93
C PHE A 305 -15.62 -10.36 4.50
N LYS A 306 -16.72 -10.88 5.03
CA LYS A 306 -16.81 -12.26 5.45
C LYS A 306 -18.13 -12.87 5.02
N SER A 307 -18.03 -14.05 4.46
CA SER A 307 -19.14 -14.95 4.21
C SER A 307 -18.89 -16.31 4.83
N LYS A 308 -19.77 -17.28 4.52
CA LYS A 308 -19.55 -18.66 4.94
C LYS A 308 -18.38 -19.31 4.20
N GLU A 309 -18.04 -18.81 3.02
CA GLU A 309 -17.12 -19.47 2.07
C GLU A 309 -15.87 -18.64 1.78
N LYS A 310 -15.93 -17.30 1.87
CA LYS A 310 -14.81 -16.39 1.56
C LYS A 310 -14.64 -15.31 2.63
N SER A 311 -13.40 -14.87 2.81
CA SER A 311 -13.11 -13.60 3.47
C SER A 311 -12.20 -12.78 2.56
N ILE A 312 -12.58 -11.52 2.34
CA ILE A 312 -11.86 -10.57 1.50
C ILE A 312 -11.38 -9.46 2.43
N MET A 313 -10.11 -9.09 2.37
CA MET A 313 -9.54 -8.08 3.27
C MET A 313 -8.82 -7.04 2.43
N LEU A 314 -9.16 -5.77 2.64
CA LEU A 314 -8.50 -4.66 1.99
C LEU A 314 -7.63 -3.85 2.96
N PRO A 315 -6.46 -3.39 2.50
CA PRO A 315 -5.81 -3.81 1.24
C PRO A 315 -5.18 -5.20 1.37
N SER A 316 -5.26 -6.00 0.30
CA SER A 316 -4.75 -7.38 0.22
C SER A 316 -3.33 -7.51 -0.30
N GLU A 317 -2.87 -6.52 -1.07
CA GLU A 317 -1.57 -6.50 -1.75
C GLU A 317 -0.46 -5.84 -0.93
N TYR A 318 -0.82 -5.20 0.19
CA TYR A 318 0.09 -4.40 1.02
C TYR A 318 0.59 -5.24 2.22
N GLU A 319 1.92 -5.35 2.39
CA GLU A 319 2.51 -5.86 3.63
C GLU A 319 2.37 -4.82 4.76
N GLY A 320 1.18 -4.81 5.35
CA GLY A 320 0.71 -3.80 6.31
C GLY A 320 1.38 -3.85 7.66
N VAL A 321 1.01 -2.87 8.47
CA VAL A 321 1.40 -2.83 9.88
C VAL A 321 0.47 -3.75 10.69
N LYS A 322 1.06 -4.64 11.49
CA LYS A 322 0.32 -5.44 12.47
C LYS A 322 -0.31 -4.50 13.51
N GLY A 323 -1.63 -4.44 13.52
CA GLY A 323 -2.41 -3.65 14.47
C GLY A 323 -2.69 -4.39 15.77
N GLN A 324 -3.30 -3.69 16.74
CA GLN A 324 -3.65 -4.21 18.07
C GLN A 324 -4.67 -5.36 18.08
N GLN A 325 -5.35 -5.58 16.95
CA GLN A 325 -6.26 -6.71 16.73
C GLN A 325 -5.55 -7.93 16.10
N GLY A 326 -4.23 -7.87 15.84
CA GLY A 326 -3.47 -8.94 15.17
C GLY A 326 -3.73 -9.05 13.66
N PHE A 327 -4.46 -8.10 13.08
CA PHE A 327 -4.64 -7.96 11.64
C PHE A 327 -3.58 -7.02 11.06
N THR A 328 -3.23 -7.26 9.80
CA THR A 328 -2.45 -6.36 8.95
C THR A 328 -3.33 -5.19 8.50
N ASN A 329 -2.84 -3.95 8.58
CA ASN A 329 -3.57 -2.74 8.22
C ASN A 329 -2.72 -1.85 7.31
N TYR A 330 -3.37 -1.05 6.47
CA TYR A 330 -2.69 -0.02 5.68
C TYR A 330 -2.45 1.22 6.52
N ARG A 331 -1.20 1.66 6.61
CA ARG A 331 -0.85 2.86 7.36
C ARG A 331 -0.82 4.07 6.45
N VAL A 332 -1.55 5.10 6.86
CA VAL A 332 -1.56 6.42 6.25
C VAL A 332 -0.93 7.43 7.20
N PHE A 333 -0.15 8.36 6.63
CA PHE A 333 0.34 9.56 7.31
C PHE A 333 -0.38 10.79 6.74
N ILE A 334 -1.22 11.43 7.56
CA ILE A 334 -1.95 12.65 7.20
C ILE A 334 -1.17 13.84 7.76
N THR A 335 -0.69 14.73 6.88
CA THR A 335 0.01 15.96 7.30
C THR A 335 -1.00 16.98 7.85
N LEU A 336 -0.63 17.67 8.94
CA LEU A 336 -1.50 18.57 9.72
C LEU A 336 -1.33 20.05 9.40
#